data_AF-A0A8J5QVG5-F1
#
_entry.id   AF-A0A8J5QVG5-F1
#
_cell.length_a   1.000
_cell.length_b   1.000
_cell.length_c   1.000
_cell.angle_alpha   90.00
_cell.angle_beta   90.00
_cell.angle_gamma   90.00
#
_symmetry.space_group_name_H-M   'P 1'
#
loop_
_entity.id
_entity.type
_entity.pdbx_description
1 polymer ?
#
loop_
_entity_poly.entity_id
_entity_poly.type
_entity_poly.pdbx_seq_one_letter_code
_entity_poly.pdbx_strand_id
1 'polypeptide(L)'
;MLMTETMKTIISIRQEIETIELQYGMETVEPLNFGLVEVVYEWAREEPFAKIMELTEVQEGIIVRCIQQLNDTLKDVKTAANRIGETVLKEKMEEASTAIKRDIVFTASLYTQD
;
A
#
# COMPACT_ATOMS: atom_id res chain seq x y z
N MET A 1 14.76 -0.21 10.97
CA MET A 1 15.69 0.90 10.67
C MET A 1 15.42 1.54 9.31
N LEU A 2 15.47 0.80 8.18
CA LEU A 2 15.14 1.34 6.85
C LEU A 2 13.69 1.86 6.73
N MET A 3 12.69 1.10 7.20
CA MET A 3 11.28 1.54 7.18
C MET A 3 11.04 2.85 7.93
N THR A 4 11.71 3.03 9.07
CA THR A 4 11.57 4.24 9.91
C THR A 4 12.07 5.49 9.19
N GLU A 5 13.19 5.39 8.46
CA GLU A 5 13.72 6.52 7.68
C GLU A 5 12.83 6.85 6.47
N THR A 6 12.33 5.84 5.76
CA THR A 6 11.38 6.06 4.65
C THR A 6 10.09 6.75 5.14
N MET A 7 9.55 6.32 6.28
CA MET A 7 8.38 6.95 6.89
C MET A 7 8.63 8.42 7.23
N LYS A 8 9.80 8.75 7.81
CA LYS A 8 10.17 10.14 8.11
C LYS A 8 10.19 11.02 6.85
N THR A 9 10.78 10.52 5.76
CA THR A 9 10.82 11.25 4.48
C THR A 9 9.41 11.50 3.94
N ILE A 10 8.54 10.48 3.97
CA ILE A 10 7.14 10.62 3.53
C ILE A 10 6.38 11.64 4.39
N ILE A 11 6.58 11.61 5.71
CA ILE A 11 5.96 12.56 6.64
C ILE A 11 6.43 13.99 6.35
N SER A 12 7.73 14.21 6.12
CA SER A 12 8.28 15.53 5.75
C SER A 12 7.60 16.08 4.49
N ILE A 13 7.52 15.26 3.44
CA ILE A 13 6.88 15.67 2.18
C ILE A 13 5.40 15.99 2.40
N ARG A 14 4.68 15.20 3.21
CA ARG A 14 3.27 15.47 3.51
C ARG A 14 3.09 16.80 4.26
N GLN A 15 3.97 17.11 5.21
CA GLN A 15 3.96 18.38 5.96
C GLN A 15 4.25 19.58 5.05
N GLU A 16 5.18 19.43 4.10
CA GLU A 16 5.46 20.46 3.10
C GLU A 16 4.25 20.74 2.23
N ILE A 17 3.57 19.70 1.73
CA ILE A 17 2.35 19.87 0.91
C ILE A 17 1.21 20.46 1.75
N GLU A 18 1.03 20.02 2.99
CA GLU A 18 0.00 20.56 3.91
C GLU A 18 0.21 22.05 4.19
N THR A 19 1.46 22.48 4.37
CA THR A 19 1.79 23.90 4.54
C THR A 19 1.35 24.72 3.32
N ILE A 20 1.57 24.19 2.11
CA ILE A 20 1.15 24.84 0.87
C ILE A 20 -0.38 24.87 0.76
N GLU A 21 -1.07 23.75 1.03
CA GLU A 21 -2.54 23.68 1.01
C GLU A 21 -3.15 24.76 1.92
N LEU A 22 -2.65 24.89 3.15
CA LEU A 22 -3.11 25.92 4.11
C LEU A 22 -2.82 27.34 3.64
N GLN A 23 -1.65 27.59 3.02
CA GLN A 23 -1.31 28.90 2.46
C GLN A 23 -2.30 29.37 1.39
N TYR A 24 -2.86 28.44 0.62
CA TYR A 24 -3.83 28.71 -0.43
C TYR A 24 -5.29 28.53 0.03
N GLY A 25 -5.54 28.27 1.32
CA GLY A 25 -6.88 28.07 1.87
C GLY A 25 -7.58 26.80 1.37
N MET A 26 -6.81 25.79 0.96
CA MET A 26 -7.34 24.48 0.58
C MET A 26 -7.60 23.62 1.82
N GLU A 27 -8.61 22.75 1.74
CA GLU A 27 -8.85 21.73 2.75
C GLU A 27 -7.72 20.69 2.74
N THR A 28 -7.22 20.35 3.93
CA THR A 28 -6.14 19.38 4.11
C THR A 28 -6.69 17.96 4.20
N VAL A 29 -5.90 16.99 3.77
CA VAL A 29 -6.24 15.56 3.93
C VAL A 29 -5.92 15.04 5.33
N GLU A 30 -6.53 13.91 5.70
CA GLU A 30 -6.21 13.25 6.96
C GLU A 30 -4.74 12.82 7.06
N PRO A 31 -4.17 12.78 8.28
CA PRO A 31 -2.81 12.29 8.50
C PRO A 31 -2.59 10.87 7.98
N LEU A 32 -1.37 10.61 7.50
CA LEU A 32 -0.99 9.29 7.01
C LEU A 32 -1.01 8.25 8.12
N ASN A 33 -1.66 7.11 7.85
CA ASN A 33 -1.71 5.97 8.76
C ASN A 33 -0.71 4.89 8.34
N PHE A 34 0.24 4.58 9.22
CA PHE A 34 1.30 3.59 8.97
C PHE A 34 1.07 2.23 9.65
N GLY A 35 -0.10 2.03 10.28
CA GLY A 35 -0.38 0.86 11.14
C GLY A 35 -0.35 -0.50 10.42
N LEU A 36 -0.54 -0.54 9.10
CA LEU A 36 -0.50 -1.77 8.30
C LEU A 36 0.80 -1.94 7.49
N VAL A 37 1.77 -1.03 7.62
CA VAL A 37 3.00 -1.10 6.81
C VAL A 37 3.80 -2.36 7.12
N GLU A 38 3.97 -2.70 8.41
CA GLU A 38 4.67 -3.92 8.82
C GLU A 38 3.92 -5.18 8.40
N VAL A 39 2.59 -5.21 8.57
CA VAL A 39 1.72 -6.31 8.15
C VAL A 39 1.86 -6.63 6.66
N VAL A 40 1.81 -5.59 5.82
CA VAL A 40 1.93 -5.76 4.35
C VAL A 40 3.36 -6.10 3.94
N TYR A 41 4.36 -5.60 4.67
CA TYR A 41 5.76 -5.93 4.42
C TYR A 41 6.05 -7.41 4.71
N GLU A 42 5.62 -7.93 5.86
CA GLU A 42 5.76 -9.35 6.18
C GLU A 42 4.91 -10.23 5.27
N TRP A 43 3.73 -9.77 4.87
CA TRP A 43 2.96 -10.42 3.81
C TRP A 43 3.85 -10.58 2.58
N ALA A 44 4.35 -9.49 1.99
CA ALA A 44 5.18 -9.52 0.78
C ALA A 44 6.43 -10.44 0.86
N ARG A 45 6.88 -10.80 2.07
CA ARG A 45 7.98 -11.74 2.35
C ARG A 45 7.54 -13.20 2.47
N GLU A 46 6.35 -13.52 1.97
CA GLU A 46 5.77 -14.87 1.97
C GLU A 46 5.36 -15.38 3.36
N GLU A 47 5.21 -14.51 4.35
CA GLU A 47 4.71 -14.93 5.66
C GLU A 47 3.22 -15.38 5.55
N PRO A 48 2.81 -16.48 6.20
CA PRO A 48 1.42 -16.94 6.18
C PRO A 48 0.45 -15.90 6.74
N PHE A 49 -0.76 -15.84 6.18
CA PHE A 49 -1.79 -14.89 6.60
C PHE A 49 -2.08 -14.96 8.11
N ALA A 50 -2.10 -16.18 8.67
CA ALA A 50 -2.28 -16.41 10.10
C ALA A 50 -1.31 -15.63 10.99
N LYS A 51 -0.05 -15.52 10.59
CA LYS A 51 0.98 -14.85 11.40
C LYS A 51 0.96 -13.34 11.23
N ILE A 52 0.68 -12.83 10.03
CA ILE A 52 0.60 -11.36 9.85
C ILE A 52 -0.61 -10.76 10.58
N MET A 53 -1.67 -11.54 10.82
CA MET A 53 -2.80 -11.13 11.66
C MET A 53 -2.39 -10.91 13.12
N GLU A 54 -1.36 -11.61 13.61
CA GLU A 54 -0.87 -11.46 14.98
C GLU A 54 -0.06 -10.16 15.18
N LEU A 55 0.32 -9.48 14.08
CA LEU A 55 1.09 -8.23 14.12
C LEU A 55 0.22 -6.99 14.34
N THR A 56 -1.11 -7.12 14.31
CA THR A 56 -2.03 -5.98 14.41
C THR A 56 -3.37 -6.39 15.03
N GLU A 57 -4.03 -5.48 15.73
CA GLU A 57 -5.41 -5.68 16.24
C GLU A 57 -6.48 -5.33 15.17
N VAL A 58 -6.05 -4.94 13.97
CA VAL A 58 -6.95 -4.60 12.86
C VAL A 58 -7.64 -5.86 12.32
N GLN A 59 -8.94 -5.75 12.06
CA GLN A 59 -9.73 -6.85 11.50
C GLN A 59 -9.18 -7.36 10.15
N GLU A 60 -9.25 -8.66 9.95
CA GLU A 60 -8.70 -9.40 8.81
C GLU A 60 -9.24 -8.87 7.47
N GLY A 61 -10.54 -8.56 7.41
CA GLY A 61 -11.16 -8.01 6.23
C GLY A 61 -10.60 -6.64 5.82
N ILE A 62 -10.14 -5.85 6.79
CA ILE A 62 -9.47 -4.56 6.53
C ILE A 62 -8.06 -4.82 5.98
N ILE A 63 -7.34 -5.81 6.52
CA ILE A 63 -6.01 -6.22 6.02
C ILE A 63 -6.11 -6.67 4.55
N VAL A 64 -7.04 -7.58 4.25
CA VAL A 64 -7.29 -8.07 2.88
C VAL A 64 -7.60 -6.91 1.95
N ARG A 65 -8.51 -6.02 2.34
CA ARG A 65 -8.89 -4.84 1.55
C ARG A 65 -7.71 -3.90 1.34
N CYS A 66 -6.89 -3.67 2.36
CA CYS A 66 -5.70 -2.82 2.27
C CYS A 66 -4.71 -3.38 1.24
N ILE A 67 -4.44 -4.69 1.25
CA ILE A 67 -3.53 -5.33 0.29
C ILE A 67 -4.10 -5.25 -1.15
N GLN A 68 -5.41 -5.46 -1.33
CA GLN A 68 -6.06 -5.31 -2.63
C GLN A 68 -5.97 -3.87 -3.17
N GLN A 69 -6.26 -2.87 -2.34
CA GLN A 69 -6.15 -1.46 -2.69
C GLN A 69 -4.71 -1.04 -3.01
N LEU A 70 -3.74 -1.56 -2.25
CA LEU A 70 -2.32 -1.36 -2.53
C LEU A 70 -1.96 -1.93 -3.91
N ASN A 71 -2.42 -3.13 -4.22
CA ASN A 71 -2.16 -3.75 -5.52
C ASN A 71 -2.73 -2.94 -6.69
N ASP A 72 -3.91 -2.33 -6.52
CA ASP A 72 -4.46 -1.44 -7.54
C ASP A 72 -3.65 -0.14 -7.66
N THR A 73 -3.22 0.43 -6.53
CA THR A 73 -2.31 1.59 -6.52
C THR A 73 -0.98 1.28 -7.23
N LEU A 74 -0.40 0.09 -7.02
CA LEU A 74 0.83 -0.33 -7.72
C LEU A 74 0.62 -0.40 -9.24
N LYS A 75 -0.55 -0.85 -9.72
CA LYS A 75 -0.87 -0.86 -11.16
C LYS A 75 -1.01 0.54 -11.73
N ASP A 76 -1.58 1.47 -10.98
CA ASP A 76 -1.70 2.86 -11.39
C ASP A 76 -0.33 3.53 -11.49
N VAL A 77 0.54 3.33 -10.48
CA VAL A 77 1.92 3.83 -10.51
C VAL A 77 2.71 3.19 -11.65
N LYS A 78 2.57 1.87 -11.89
CA LYS A 78 3.18 1.20 -13.04
C LYS A 78 2.76 1.82 -14.38
N THR A 79 1.47 2.13 -14.51
CA THR A 79 0.92 2.76 -15.72
C THR A 79 1.47 4.17 -15.90
N ALA A 80 1.56 4.95 -14.83
CA ALA A 80 2.18 6.27 -14.85
C ALA A 80 3.67 6.20 -15.20
N ALA A 81 4.43 5.29 -14.59
CA ALA A 81 5.85 5.04 -14.87
C ALA A 81 6.09 4.72 -16.36
N ASN A 82 5.25 3.84 -16.93
CA ASN A 82 5.31 3.52 -18.35
C ASN A 82 5.03 4.74 -19.26
N ARG A 83 4.12 5.64 -18.86
CA ARG A 83 3.81 6.87 -19.62
C ARG A 83 4.94 7.89 -19.60
N ILE A 84 5.67 7.99 -18.48
CA ILE A 84 6.81 8.93 -18.35
C ILE A 84 8.14 8.32 -18.81
N GLY A 85 8.15 7.05 -19.24
CA GLY A 85 9.35 6.36 -19.71
C GLY A 85 10.29 5.88 -18.60
N GLU A 86 9.81 5.74 -17.37
CA GLU A 86 10.58 5.19 -16.24
C GLU A 86 10.39 3.67 -16.19
N THR A 87 11.34 2.95 -16.79
CA THR A 87 11.34 1.48 -16.85
C THR A 87 11.68 0.80 -15.51
N VAL A 88 12.62 1.32 -14.74
CA VAL A 88 13.04 0.76 -13.44
C VAL A 88 11.91 0.83 -12.42
N LEU A 89 11.20 1.96 -12.36
CA LEU A 89 10.03 2.13 -11.52
C LEU A 89 8.91 1.19 -11.96
N LYS A 90 8.66 1.07 -13.27
CA LYS A 90 7.68 0.12 -13.80
C LYS A 90 7.97 -1.32 -13.35
N GLU A 91 9.21 -1.77 -13.50
CA GLU A 91 9.65 -3.11 -13.09
C GLU A 91 9.49 -3.31 -11.58
N LYS A 92 9.92 -2.34 -10.76
CA LYS A 92 9.74 -2.38 -9.30
C LYS A 92 8.27 -2.49 -8.88
N MET A 93 7.36 -1.79 -9.56
CA MET A 93 5.92 -1.88 -9.24
C MET A 93 5.32 -3.23 -9.65
N GLU A 94 5.80 -3.83 -10.75
CA GLU A 94 5.38 -5.17 -11.17
C GLU A 94 5.85 -6.24 -10.17
N GLU A 95 7.10 -6.16 -9.73
CA GLU A 95 7.67 -7.05 -8.71
C GLU A 95 6.89 -6.96 -7.39
N ALA A 96 6.63 -5.73 -6.92
CA ALA A 96 5.85 -5.49 -5.71
C ALA A 96 4.41 -6.04 -5.82
N SER A 97 3.76 -5.85 -6.96
CA SER A 97 2.41 -6.37 -7.22
C SER A 97 2.39 -7.90 -7.20
N THR A 98 3.40 -8.54 -7.78
CA THR A 98 3.55 -10.00 -7.77
C THR A 98 3.78 -10.54 -6.35
N ALA A 99 4.60 -9.88 -5.55
CA ALA A 99 4.91 -10.30 -4.18
C ALA A 99 3.69 -10.30 -3.24
N ILE A 100 2.70 -9.41 -3.47
CA ILE A 100 1.51 -9.31 -2.61
C ILE A 100 0.30 -10.07 -3.15
N LYS A 101 0.30 -10.45 -4.43
CA LYS A 101 -0.85 -11.11 -5.09
C LYS A 101 -0.87 -12.62 -4.85
N ARG A 102 -1.24 -13.03 -3.63
CA ARG A 102 -1.21 -14.43 -3.20
C ARG A 102 -2.49 -14.88 -2.48
N ASP A 103 -2.77 -16.17 -2.58
CA ASP A 103 -3.73 -16.95 -1.78
C ASP A 103 -5.06 -16.24 -1.46
N ILE A 104 -5.46 -16.28 -0.19
CA ILE A 104 -6.75 -15.85 0.36
C ILE A 104 -7.09 -14.38 0.07
N VAL A 105 -6.10 -13.54 -0.16
CA VAL A 105 -6.31 -12.11 -0.45
C VAL A 105 -6.86 -11.91 -1.87
N PHE A 106 -6.60 -12.84 -2.80
CA PHE A 106 -7.00 -12.72 -4.21
C PHE A 106 -7.86 -13.89 -4.71
N THR A 107 -8.34 -14.76 -3.82
CA THR A 107 -9.32 -15.80 -4.17
C THR A 107 -10.62 -15.15 -4.65
N ALA A 108 -11.13 -15.63 -5.79
CA ALA A 108 -12.42 -15.19 -6.33
C ALA A 108 -13.54 -15.48 -5.34
N SER A 109 -14.46 -14.53 -5.15
CA SER A 109 -15.66 -14.78 -4.34
C SER A 109 -16.51 -15.88 -4.95
N LEU A 110 -17.03 -16.76 -4.10
CA LEU A 110 -18.02 -17.75 -4.48
C LEU A 110 -19.37 -17.05 -4.66
N TYR A 111 -19.63 -16.47 -5.85
CA TYR A 111 -20.99 -16.13 -6.23
C TYR A 111 -21.74 -17.45 -6.49
N THR A 112 -22.56 -17.89 -5.54
CA THR A 112 -23.59 -18.89 -5.84
C THR A 112 -24.66 -18.19 -6.67
N GLN A 113 -24.81 -18.60 -7.92
CA GLN A 113 -25.96 -18.23 -8.73
C GLN A 113 -27.16 -18.95 -8.12
N ASP A 114 -27.99 -18.22 -7.37
CA ASP A 114 -29.35 -18.66 -7.06
C ASP A 114 -30.23 -18.57 -8.33
#